data_AF-A0A6G7WGB0-F1
#
_entry.id   AF-A0A6G7WGB0-F1
#
_cell.length_a   1.000
_cell.length_b   1.000
_cell.length_c   1.000
_cell.angle_alpha   90.00
_cell.angle_beta   90.00
_cell.angle_gamma   90.00
#
_symmetry.space_group_name_H-M   'P 1'
#
loop_
_entity.id
_entity.type
_entity.pdbx_description
1 polymer ?
#
loop_
_entity_poly.entity_id
_entity_poly.type
_entity_poly.pdbx_seq_one_letter_code
_entity_poly.pdbx_strand_id
1 'polypeptide(L)'
;MLNNWHRYDQQADKLDYINFENMKNLYKGLSQLTQAERQFLANHYHHKTGKITDSKGSDLTGISLKDYRKQRRKIETKLNGYIKPEMDKLHAETGFVPFADTPKVSRDKGREDIITGLRYIPRE
;
A
#
# COMPACT_ATOMS: atom_id res chain seq x y z
N MET A 1 1.92 -1.23 -0.35
CA MET A 1 2.69 -0.53 -1.40
C MET A 1 3.22 0.84 -0.96
N LEU A 2 2.38 1.85 -0.68
CA LEU A 2 2.85 3.22 -0.34
C LEU A 2 3.89 3.30 0.79
N ASN A 3 3.76 2.48 1.84
CA ASN A 3 4.74 2.44 2.95
C ASN A 3 6.16 2.06 2.52
N ASN A 4 6.31 1.39 1.37
CA ASN A 4 7.61 0.96 0.85
C ASN A 4 8.19 1.94 -0.17
N TRP A 5 7.51 3.06 -0.45
CA TRP A 5 7.90 3.98 -1.52
C TRP A 5 9.37 4.41 -1.41
N HIS A 6 9.80 4.92 -0.25
CA HIS A 6 11.20 5.29 -0.04
C HIS A 6 12.18 4.12 -0.27
N ARG A 7 11.81 2.88 0.12
CA ARG A 7 12.65 1.70 -0.13
C ARG A 7 12.76 1.41 -1.63
N TYR A 8 11.67 1.54 -2.37
CA TYR A 8 11.67 1.33 -3.82
C TYR A 8 12.59 2.30 -4.54
N ASP A 9 12.58 3.59 -4.18
CA ASP A 9 13.49 4.60 -4.77
C ASP A 9 14.97 4.31 -4.47
N GLN A 10 15.29 3.80 -3.27
CA GLN A 10 16.68 3.61 -2.84
C GLN A 10 17.29 2.25 -3.23
N GLN A 11 16.46 1.25 -3.51
CA GLN A 11 16.90 -0.14 -3.64
C GLN A 11 16.26 -0.84 -4.84
N ALA A 12 15.92 -0.10 -5.90
CA ALA A 12 15.26 -0.62 -7.10
C ALA A 12 15.96 -1.88 -7.65
N ASP A 13 17.29 -1.87 -7.73
CA ASP A 13 18.10 -2.98 -8.29
C ASP A 13 18.16 -4.21 -7.38
N LYS A 14 17.70 -4.09 -6.12
CA LYS A 14 17.72 -5.15 -5.11
C LYS A 14 16.32 -5.64 -4.76
N LEU A 15 15.31 -5.18 -5.51
CA LEU A 15 13.95 -5.66 -5.33
C LEU A 15 13.83 -7.06 -5.91
N ASP A 16 13.22 -7.96 -5.14
CA ASP A 16 12.69 -9.20 -5.72
C ASP A 16 11.59 -8.86 -6.75
N TYR A 17 11.23 -9.85 -7.57
CA TYR A 17 10.22 -9.70 -8.61
C TYR A 17 8.91 -9.09 -8.08
N ILE A 18 8.47 -9.50 -6.89
CA ILE A 18 7.23 -9.04 -6.26
C ILE A 18 7.30 -7.55 -5.92
N ASN A 19 8.36 -7.12 -5.25
CA ASN A 19 8.55 -5.73 -4.89
C ASN A 19 8.80 -4.86 -6.12
N PHE A 20 9.41 -5.40 -7.17
CA PHE A 20 9.59 -4.72 -8.45
C PHE A 20 8.25 -4.47 -9.16
N GLU A 21 7.37 -5.46 -9.26
CA GLU A 21 6.03 -5.25 -9.85
C GLU A 21 5.17 -4.31 -8.99
N ASN A 22 5.22 -4.45 -7.66
CA ASN A 22 4.59 -3.49 -6.74
C ASN A 22 5.10 -2.06 -6.95
N MET A 23 6.41 -1.91 -7.16
CA MET A 23 7.04 -0.63 -7.44
C MET A 23 6.52 -0.05 -8.76
N LYS A 24 6.55 -0.84 -9.85
CA LYS A 24 6.04 -0.43 -11.17
C LYS A 24 4.59 0.03 -11.09
N ASN A 25 3.73 -0.75 -10.45
CA ASN A 25 2.32 -0.41 -10.29
C ASN A 25 2.11 0.84 -9.43
N LEU A 26 2.92 1.02 -8.38
CA LEU A 26 2.91 2.26 -7.60
C LEU A 26 3.26 3.47 -8.46
N TYR A 27 4.38 3.48 -9.19
CA TYR A 27 4.77 4.62 -10.03
C TYR A 27 3.78 4.89 -11.16
N LYS A 28 3.24 3.84 -11.79
CA LYS A 28 2.17 3.96 -12.79
C LYS A 28 0.92 4.61 -12.19
N GLY A 29 0.52 4.24 -10.98
CA GLY A 29 -0.58 4.89 -10.28
C GLY A 29 -0.28 6.34 -9.91
N LEU A 30 0.92 6.62 -9.41
CA LEU A 30 1.36 7.97 -9.04
C LEU A 30 1.39 8.91 -10.26
N SER A 31 1.74 8.41 -11.44
CA SER A 31 1.77 9.22 -12.67
C SER A 31 0.39 9.76 -13.07
N GLN A 32 -0.69 9.08 -12.67
CA GLN A 32 -2.09 9.49 -12.92
C GLN A 32 -2.60 10.54 -11.93
N LEU A 33 -1.91 10.74 -10.80
CA LEU A 33 -2.25 11.78 -9.85
C LEU A 33 -1.79 13.16 -10.36
N THR A 34 -2.41 14.22 -9.87
CA THR A 34 -1.90 15.58 -10.09
C THR A 34 -0.58 15.77 -9.34
N GLN A 35 0.21 16.79 -9.73
CA GLN A 35 1.46 17.11 -9.03
C GLN A 35 1.25 17.40 -7.54
N ALA A 36 0.19 18.15 -7.19
CA ALA A 36 -0.14 18.46 -5.80
C ALA A 36 -0.51 17.19 -4.99
N GLU A 37 -1.27 16.28 -5.58
CA GLU A 37 -1.62 15.00 -4.95
C GLU A 37 -0.40 14.11 -4.74
N ARG A 38 0.49 14.00 -5.74
CA ARG A 38 1.76 13.29 -5.61
C ARG A 38 2.64 13.89 -4.51
N GLN A 39 2.78 15.22 -4.49
CA GLN A 39 3.59 15.90 -3.50
C GLN A 39 3.03 15.69 -2.09
N PHE A 40 1.71 15.72 -1.94
CA PHE A 40 1.07 15.42 -0.66
C PHE A 40 1.41 14.01 -0.18
N LEU A 41 1.30 12.99 -1.05
CA LEU A 41 1.64 11.62 -0.68
C LEU A 41 3.14 11.45 -0.43
N ALA A 42 4.01 12.09 -1.21
CA ALA A 42 5.46 12.06 -1.00
C ALA A 42 5.81 12.64 0.38
N ASN A 43 5.26 13.79 0.72
CA ASN A 43 5.41 14.39 2.05
C ASN A 43 4.85 13.52 3.17
N HIS A 44 3.95 12.56 2.89
CA HIS A 44 3.43 11.65 3.90
C HIS A 44 4.22 10.33 4.00
N TYR A 45 4.57 9.72 2.86
CA TYR A 45 5.04 8.34 2.74
C TYR A 45 6.50 8.21 2.31
N HIS A 46 7.07 9.21 1.64
CA HIS A 46 8.40 9.14 1.02
C HIS A 46 9.48 9.67 1.97
N HIS A 47 9.63 9.01 3.12
CA HIS A 47 10.62 9.36 4.16
C HIS A 47 11.48 8.15 4.55
N LYS A 48 12.74 8.42 4.90
CA LYS A 48 13.70 7.39 5.32
C LYS A 48 13.24 6.60 6.55
N THR A 49 12.57 7.27 7.48
CA THR A 49 12.07 6.67 8.73
C THR A 49 10.66 6.06 8.57
N GLY A 50 10.18 5.92 7.34
CA GLY A 50 8.80 5.51 7.06
C GLY A 50 7.81 6.67 7.14
N LYS A 51 6.52 6.37 6.96
CA LYS A 51 5.46 7.39 6.87
C LYS A 51 5.41 8.29 8.12
N ILE A 52 5.10 9.56 7.92
CA ILE A 52 4.78 10.46 9.04
C ILE A 52 3.37 10.15 9.58
N THR A 53 3.12 10.51 10.83
CA THR A 53 1.77 10.39 11.41
C THR A 53 0.84 11.47 10.86
N ASP A 54 -0.46 11.20 10.85
CA ASP A 54 -1.46 12.20 10.43
C ASP A 54 -1.41 13.47 11.29
N SER A 55 -1.06 13.35 12.58
CA SER A 55 -0.88 14.52 13.47
C SER A 55 0.28 15.38 13.01
N LYS A 56 1.47 14.77 12.83
CA LYS A 56 2.65 15.51 12.35
C LYS A 56 2.41 16.12 10.97
N GLY A 57 1.71 15.40 10.09
CA GLY A 57 1.33 15.92 8.78
C GLY A 57 0.42 17.14 8.88
N SER A 58 -0.60 17.08 9.73
CA SER A 58 -1.52 18.19 10.03
C SER A 58 -0.77 19.42 10.55
N ASP A 59 0.13 19.23 11.51
CA ASP A 59 0.95 20.29 12.10
C ASP A 59 1.85 20.96 11.04
N LEU A 60 2.50 20.17 10.19
CA LEU A 60 3.41 20.68 9.14
C LEU A 60 2.70 21.44 8.03
N THR A 61 1.45 21.08 7.71
CA THR A 61 0.69 21.73 6.64
C THR A 61 -0.21 22.86 7.12
N GLY A 62 -0.39 23.01 8.44
CA GLY A 62 -1.34 23.98 9.02
C GLY A 62 -2.81 23.63 8.71
N ILE A 63 -3.11 22.38 8.38
CA ILE A 63 -4.46 21.90 8.06
C ILE A 63 -4.99 21.18 9.29
N SER A 64 -6.29 21.24 9.56
CA SER A 64 -6.88 20.47 10.66
C SER A 64 -6.62 18.96 10.50
N LEU A 65 -6.42 18.24 11.60
CA LEU A 65 -6.18 16.79 11.56
C LEU A 65 -7.30 16.03 10.82
N LYS A 66 -8.54 16.51 10.96
CA LYS A 66 -9.71 15.95 10.29
C LYS A 66 -9.60 16.13 8.77
N ASP A 67 -9.26 17.32 8.31
CA ASP A 67 -9.15 17.61 6.88
C ASP A 67 -7.92 16.97 6.26
N TYR A 68 -6.80 16.91 6.98
CA TYR A 68 -5.61 16.18 6.56
C TYR A 68 -5.93 14.70 6.31
N ARG A 69 -6.62 14.05 7.25
CA ARG A 69 -7.07 12.66 7.09
C ARG A 69 -8.02 12.47 5.92
N LYS A 70 -8.97 13.41 5.75
CA LYS A 70 -9.94 13.38 4.64
C LYS A 70 -9.22 13.50 3.29
N GLN A 71 -8.30 14.45 3.18
CA GLN A 71 -7.49 14.66 1.99
C GLN A 71 -6.62 13.45 1.68
N ARG A 72 -5.89 12.91 2.68
CA ARG A 72 -5.09 11.70 2.53
C ARG A 72 -5.91 10.53 2.00
N ARG A 73 -7.04 10.22 2.65
CA ARG A 73 -7.92 9.12 2.21
C ARG A 73 -8.46 9.34 0.80
N LYS A 74 -8.85 10.57 0.45
CA LYS A 74 -9.33 10.89 -0.90
C LYS A 74 -8.27 10.57 -1.95
N ILE A 75 -7.03 10.98 -1.71
CA ILE A 75 -5.92 10.76 -2.65
C ILE A 75 -5.54 9.27 -2.69
N GLU A 76 -5.51 8.58 -1.55
CA GLU A 76 -5.26 7.13 -1.48
C GLU A 76 -6.33 6.32 -2.23
N THR A 77 -7.61 6.66 -2.06
CA THR A 77 -8.70 6.01 -2.80
C THR A 77 -8.53 6.22 -4.31
N LYS A 78 -8.18 7.44 -4.74
CA LYS A 78 -7.93 7.74 -6.15
C LYS A 78 -6.74 6.92 -6.69
N LEU A 79 -5.63 6.87 -5.95
CA LEU A 79 -4.46 6.07 -6.30
C LEU A 79 -4.80 4.58 -6.41
N ASN A 80 -5.53 4.03 -5.44
CA ASN A 80 -5.96 2.64 -5.46
C ASN A 80 -6.87 2.33 -6.66
N GLY A 81 -7.68 3.29 -7.11
CA GLY A 81 -8.46 3.15 -8.34
C GLY A 81 -7.61 2.92 -9.59
N TYR A 82 -6.38 3.44 -9.62
CA TYR A 82 -5.43 3.21 -10.72
C TYR A 82 -4.60 1.95 -10.54
N ILE A 83 -4.25 1.60 -9.30
CA ILE A 83 -3.36 0.46 -9.00
C ILE A 83 -4.13 -0.87 -9.04
N LYS A 84 -5.34 -0.91 -8.46
CA LYS A 84 -6.09 -2.15 -8.27
C LYS A 84 -6.35 -2.92 -9.58
N PRO A 85 -6.78 -2.28 -10.69
CA PRO A 85 -7.01 -3.00 -11.94
C PRO A 85 -5.74 -3.67 -12.50
N GLU A 86 -4.58 -3.06 -12.31
CA GLU A 86 -3.30 -3.61 -12.78
C GLU A 86 -2.84 -4.78 -11.90
N MET A 87 -3.12 -4.70 -10.60
CA MET A 87 -2.86 -5.79 -9.68
C MET A 87 -3.79 -6.99 -9.90
N ASP A 88 -5.07 -6.74 -10.18
CA ASP A 88 -6.04 -7.78 -10.47
C ASP A 88 -5.68 -8.52 -11.78
N LYS A 89 -5.15 -7.81 -12.79
CA LYS A 89 -4.60 -8.44 -14.01
C LYS A 89 -3.38 -9.30 -13.72
N LEU A 90 -2.39 -8.75 -13.00
CA LEU A 90 -1.19 -9.50 -12.62
C LEU A 90 -1.56 -10.78 -11.85
N HIS A 91 -2.54 -10.67 -10.94
CA HIS A 91 -3.08 -11.82 -10.21
C HIS A 91 -3.71 -12.86 -11.16
N ALA A 92 -4.56 -12.43 -12.08
CA ALA A 92 -5.18 -13.35 -13.05
C ALA A 92 -4.16 -14.07 -13.93
N GLU A 93 -3.07 -13.40 -14.32
CA GLU A 93 -2.03 -13.96 -15.20
C GLU A 93 -1.07 -14.91 -14.48
N THR A 94 -0.74 -14.61 -13.22
CA THR A 94 0.35 -15.30 -12.52
C THR A 94 -0.10 -16.09 -11.29
N GLY A 95 -1.38 -16.02 -10.91
CA GLY A 95 -1.89 -16.55 -9.64
C GLY A 95 -1.37 -15.77 -8.42
N PHE A 96 -0.73 -14.62 -8.63
CA PHE A 96 -0.12 -13.78 -7.60
C PHE A 96 -1.14 -12.96 -6.82
N VAL A 97 -1.19 -13.10 -5.49
CA VAL A 97 -1.97 -12.21 -4.62
C VAL A 97 -1.04 -11.14 -4.05
N PRO A 98 -1.07 -9.88 -4.54
CA PRO A 98 -0.33 -8.82 -3.88
C PRO A 98 -0.93 -8.57 -2.51
N PHE A 99 -0.08 -8.47 -1.49
CA PHE A 99 -0.48 -8.20 -0.11
C PHE A 99 -1.38 -6.95 -0.01
N ALA A 100 -2.68 -7.18 0.06
CA ALA A 100 -3.65 -6.47 0.88
C ALA A 100 -5.01 -7.17 0.78
N ASP A 101 -5.13 -8.33 1.41
CA ASP A 101 -6.35 -8.80 2.08
C ASP A 101 -6.02 -10.11 2.83
N THR A 102 -5.13 -10.03 3.83
CA THR A 102 -5.42 -10.89 4.99
C THR A 102 -6.79 -10.42 5.48
N PRO A 103 -7.82 -11.28 5.53
CA PRO A 103 -9.06 -10.90 6.16
C PRO A 103 -8.69 -10.31 7.52
N LYS A 104 -9.20 -9.10 7.82
CA LYS A 104 -9.20 -8.63 9.20
C LYS A 104 -9.86 -9.76 9.96
N VAL A 105 -9.09 -10.53 10.71
CA VAL A 105 -9.64 -11.46 11.69
C VAL A 105 -10.52 -10.56 12.54
N SER A 106 -11.83 -10.65 12.30
CA SER A 106 -12.82 -10.09 13.19
C SER A 106 -12.42 -10.67 14.53
N ARG A 107 -11.95 -9.81 15.44
CA ARG A 107 -11.69 -10.21 16.81
C ARG A 107 -13.06 -10.34 17.46
N ASP A 108 -13.80 -11.33 17.00
CA ASP A 108 -15.00 -11.79 17.64
C ASP A 108 -14.54 -12.42 18.95
N LYS A 109 -15.16 -11.98 20.03
CA LYS A 109 -14.83 -12.43 21.37
C LYS A 109 -15.19 -13.92 21.46
N GLY A 110 -14.17 -14.76 21.53
CA GLY A 110 -14.31 -16.14 22.01
C GLY A 110 -14.27 -17.18 20.92
N ARG A 111 -13.07 -17.64 20.59
CA ARG A 111 -12.73 -19.07 20.55
C ARG A 111 -11.23 -19.22 20.33
N GLU A 112 -10.61 -19.93 21.24
CA GLU A 112 -9.25 -20.45 21.10
C GLU A 112 -9.20 -21.48 19.98
N ASP A 113 -7.97 -21.79 19.55
CA ASP A 113 -7.58 -22.89 18.66
C ASP A 113 -7.52 -22.59 17.16
N ILE A 114 -6.36 -22.08 16.69
CA ILE A 114 -5.85 -22.46 15.37
C ILE A 114 -4.36 -22.76 15.46
N ILE A 115 -4.08 -24.05 15.37
CA ILE A 115 -2.79 -24.71 15.17
C ILE A 115 -2.16 -24.20 13.87
N THR A 116 -0.96 -23.66 13.96
CA THR A 116 -0.07 -23.41 12.82
C THR A 116 0.33 -24.74 12.18
N GLY A 117 -0.15 -25.00 10.97
CA GLY A 117 0.25 -26.17 10.19
C GLY A 117 0.02 -25.92 8.70
N LEU A 118 1.11 -25.66 7.98
CA LEU A 118 1.19 -25.70 6.53
C LEU A 118 0.55 -27.00 6.01
N ARG A 119 -0.45 -26.92 5.13
CA ARG A 119 -0.87 -28.07 4.33
C ARG A 119 -0.66 -27.78 2.85
N TYR A 120 0.35 -28.47 2.32
CA TYR A 120 0.53 -28.80 0.92
C TYR A 120 -0.69 -29.61 0.43
N ILE A 121 -1.26 -29.23 -0.72
CA ILE A 121 -2.31 -30.00 -1.40
C ILE A 121 -1.70 -30.50 -2.72
N PRO A 122 -1.39 -31.80 -2.86
CA PRO A 122 -1.06 -32.36 -4.17
C PRO A 122 -2.33 -32.47 -5.01
N ARG A 123 -2.21 -32.14 -6.30
CA ARG A 123 -3.22 -32.42 -7.32
C ARG A 123 -3.10 -33.87 -7.76
N GLU A 124 -4.22 -34.58 -7.77
CA GLU A 124 -4.48 -35.68 -8.70
C GLU A 124 -5.44 -35.17 -9.78
#